data_AF-A0A2D5A8W7-F1
#
_entry.id   AF-A0A2D5A8W7-F1
#
_cell.length_a   1.000
_cell.length_b   1.000
_cell.length_c   1.000
_cell.angle_alpha   90.00
_cell.angle_beta   90.00
_cell.angle_gamma   90.00
#
_symmetry.space_group_name_H-M   'P 1'
#
loop_
_entity.id
_entity.type
_entity.pdbx_description
1 polymer ?
#
loop_
_entity_poly.entity_id
_entity_poly.type
_entity_poly.pdbx_seq_one_letter_code
_entity_poly.pdbx_strand_id
1 'polypeptide(L)'
;MTTFIALVLGSILSTAGIAPDDPLKTLPSKDADRIRKHLPGVVTGPGEAPPIEDADEWLPLDSTVYVYENPRDESKTLKHVMARLERAPGAAKDAPGKGWAMELPSGTTRYLKSVKGRGIVAATDVSKPNAFIIRLDPPEPIVHLAGETGNQVRENVRIRICDIDSPEDTSYSGTVKCEWEDLGAWKVQVPKGTYDTRLIRIKYDGSIGPASVSAWKYMFLAKGIGAVAFTDSRDISAFIFYNNDTDQAGVLKSVTQASGG
;
A
#
# COMPACT_ATOMS: atom_id res chain seq x y z
N MET A 1 4.36 80.05 -22.27
CA MET A 1 5.23 78.98 -21.74
C MET A 1 4.46 78.29 -20.64
N THR A 2 3.90 77.12 -20.93
CA THR A 2 3.03 76.36 -20.02
C THR A 2 3.70 75.02 -19.79
N THR A 3 4.21 74.79 -18.58
CA THR A 3 4.96 73.60 -18.21
C THR A 3 3.98 72.49 -17.79
N PHE A 4 3.95 71.39 -18.53
CA PHE A 4 3.23 70.17 -18.15
C PHE A 4 4.11 69.32 -17.24
N ILE A 5 3.65 69.05 -16.01
CA ILE A 5 4.23 68.06 -15.10
C ILE A 5 3.49 66.75 -15.34
N ALA A 6 4.20 65.75 -15.88
CA ALA A 6 3.69 64.39 -16.03
C ALA A 6 3.87 63.62 -14.72
N LEU A 7 2.76 63.27 -14.08
CA LEU A 7 2.71 62.43 -12.89
C LEU A 7 2.71 60.96 -13.34
N VAL A 8 3.83 60.25 -13.18
CA VAL A 8 3.91 58.80 -13.44
C VAL A 8 3.49 58.07 -12.17
N LEU A 9 2.26 57.53 -12.16
CA LEU A 9 1.80 56.60 -11.13
C LEU A 9 2.43 55.22 -11.41
N GLY A 10 3.42 54.83 -10.60
CA GLY A 10 3.95 53.47 -10.59
C GLY A 10 2.99 52.52 -9.88
N SER A 11 2.34 51.64 -10.64
CA SER A 11 1.52 50.56 -10.09
C SER A 11 2.43 49.43 -9.61
N ILE A 12 2.55 49.27 -8.28
CA ILE A 12 3.18 48.10 -7.66
C ILE A 12 2.17 46.95 -7.77
N LEU A 13 2.36 46.06 -8.76
CA LEU A 13 1.66 44.79 -8.84
C LEU A 13 2.23 43.86 -7.77
N SER A 14 1.58 43.81 -6.60
CA SER A 14 1.79 42.75 -5.62
C SER A 14 1.32 41.44 -6.24
N THR A 15 2.26 40.60 -6.66
CA THR A 15 1.99 39.19 -6.96
C THR A 15 1.61 38.50 -5.66
N ALA A 16 0.33 38.54 -5.31
CA ALA A 16 -0.23 37.63 -4.32
C ALA A 16 0.01 36.22 -4.85
N GLY A 17 0.97 35.52 -4.26
CA GLY A 17 1.23 34.13 -4.56
C GLY A 17 -0.05 33.36 -4.29
N ILE A 18 -0.65 32.83 -5.35
CA ILE A 18 -1.69 31.81 -5.25
C ILE A 18 -1.00 30.65 -4.52
N ALA A 19 -1.33 30.45 -3.24
CA ALA A 19 -0.95 29.23 -2.55
C ALA A 19 -1.44 28.07 -3.44
N PRO A 20 -0.57 27.11 -3.81
CA PRO A 20 -1.01 25.96 -4.58
C PRO A 20 -2.24 25.37 -3.89
N ASP A 21 -3.31 25.19 -4.67
CA ASP A 21 -4.51 24.51 -4.19
C ASP A 21 -4.07 23.20 -3.52
N ASP A 22 -4.44 23.01 -2.25
CA ASP A 22 -4.04 21.84 -1.47
C ASP A 22 -4.43 20.57 -2.25
N PRO A 23 -3.46 19.75 -2.70
CA PRO A 23 -3.73 18.65 -3.60
C PRO A 23 -4.71 17.67 -2.98
N LEU A 24 -4.72 17.53 -1.65
CA LEU A 24 -5.54 16.59 -0.90
C LEU A 24 -6.86 17.18 -0.39
N LYS A 25 -7.26 18.38 -0.83
CA LYS A 25 -8.44 19.10 -0.29
C LYS A 25 -9.76 18.33 -0.37
N THR A 26 -9.88 17.37 -1.28
CA THR A 26 -11.07 16.54 -1.49
C THR A 26 -11.09 15.26 -0.64
N LEU A 27 -9.98 14.91 0.04
CA LEU A 27 -9.95 13.78 0.95
C LEU A 27 -10.55 14.14 2.31
N PRO A 28 -11.11 13.15 3.04
CA PRO A 28 -11.37 13.31 4.46
C PRO A 28 -10.11 13.79 5.20
N SER A 29 -10.25 14.79 6.06
CA SER A 29 -9.12 15.48 6.70
C SER A 29 -8.14 14.52 7.39
N LYS A 30 -8.66 13.51 8.11
CA LYS A 30 -7.84 12.49 8.79
C LYS A 30 -7.00 11.65 7.81
N ASP A 31 -7.53 11.36 6.63
CA ASP A 31 -6.79 10.62 5.60
C ASP A 31 -5.72 11.53 4.97
N ALA A 32 -6.10 12.77 4.66
CA ALA A 32 -5.19 13.78 4.13
C ALA A 32 -4.01 14.04 5.09
N ASP A 33 -4.26 14.21 6.39
CA ASP A 33 -3.23 14.49 7.40
C ASP A 33 -2.22 13.36 7.53
N ARG A 34 -2.67 12.10 7.44
CA ARG A 34 -1.77 10.94 7.46
C ARG A 34 -0.92 10.88 6.20
N ILE A 35 -1.53 11.08 5.03
CA ILE A 35 -0.77 11.13 3.78
C ILE A 35 0.26 12.26 3.83
N ARG A 36 -0.09 13.47 4.29
CA ARG A 36 0.87 14.57 4.43
C ARG A 36 2.01 14.23 5.39
N LYS A 37 1.71 13.59 6.51
CA LYS A 37 2.70 13.22 7.53
C LYS A 37 3.73 12.20 7.02
N HIS A 38 3.28 11.22 6.24
CA HIS A 38 4.10 10.07 5.85
C HIS A 38 4.59 10.12 4.40
N LEU A 39 3.93 10.87 3.52
CA LEU A 39 4.22 11.03 2.09
C LEU A 39 4.25 12.53 1.69
N PRO A 40 5.09 13.36 2.33
CA PRO A 40 5.13 14.80 2.04
C PRO A 40 5.48 15.07 0.57
N GLY A 41 4.70 15.91 -0.11
CA GLY A 41 4.96 16.34 -1.49
C GLY A 41 4.73 15.27 -2.57
N VAL A 42 4.29 14.07 -2.21
CA VAL A 42 4.11 12.95 -3.14
C VAL A 42 2.84 13.11 -3.99
N VAL A 43 1.75 13.59 -3.41
CA VAL A 43 0.48 13.76 -4.13
C VAL A 43 0.41 15.16 -4.73
N THR A 44 0.22 15.22 -6.06
CA THR A 44 0.20 16.49 -6.80
C THR A 44 -1.20 16.96 -7.17
N GLY A 45 -2.24 16.16 -6.89
CA GLY A 45 -3.64 16.51 -7.08
C GLY A 45 -4.52 15.32 -7.48
N PRO A 46 -5.77 15.57 -7.92
CA PRO A 46 -6.62 14.56 -8.51
C PRO A 46 -5.98 13.90 -9.73
N GLY A 47 -6.24 12.61 -9.94
CA GLY A 47 -5.78 11.85 -11.11
C GLY A 47 -6.93 11.35 -11.99
N GLU A 48 -6.59 10.62 -13.05
CA GLU A 48 -7.54 10.11 -14.05
C GLU A 48 -7.60 8.57 -14.12
N ALA A 49 -7.00 7.89 -13.14
CA ALA A 49 -6.91 6.43 -13.11
C ALA A 49 -8.31 5.77 -13.04
N PRO A 50 -8.61 4.78 -13.92
CA PRO A 50 -9.90 4.10 -13.91
C PRO A 50 -10.05 3.22 -12.65
N PRO A 51 -11.27 2.82 -12.28
CA PRO A 51 -11.49 1.81 -11.24
C PRO A 51 -10.74 0.49 -11.53
N ILE A 52 -10.44 -0.27 -10.48
CA ILE A 52 -9.71 -1.55 -10.57
C ILE A 52 -10.68 -2.67 -10.94
N GLU A 53 -10.85 -2.96 -12.22
CA GLU A 53 -11.74 -4.05 -12.67
C GLU A 53 -11.02 -5.41 -12.78
N ASP A 54 -9.72 -5.38 -13.07
CA ASP A 54 -8.84 -6.55 -13.12
C ASP A 54 -7.57 -6.29 -12.31
N ALA A 55 -7.39 -7.03 -11.21
CA ALA A 55 -6.26 -6.82 -10.31
C ALA A 55 -4.91 -7.13 -10.94
N ASP A 56 -4.85 -8.06 -11.90
CA ASP A 56 -3.60 -8.46 -12.55
C ASP A 56 -3.05 -7.34 -13.45
N GLU A 57 -3.93 -6.46 -13.95
CA GLU A 57 -3.51 -5.25 -14.68
C GLU A 57 -2.87 -4.19 -13.76
N TRP A 58 -3.14 -4.23 -12.45
CA TRP A 58 -2.67 -3.22 -11.50
C TRP A 58 -1.43 -3.66 -10.74
N LEU A 59 -1.29 -4.95 -10.48
CA LEU A 59 -0.08 -5.53 -9.93
C LEU A 59 0.29 -6.72 -10.82
N PRO A 60 1.08 -6.49 -11.89
CA PRO A 60 1.54 -7.56 -12.75
C PRO A 60 2.34 -8.57 -11.93
N LEU A 61 1.85 -9.80 -11.90
CA LEU A 61 2.46 -10.86 -11.12
C LEU A 61 3.62 -11.49 -11.92
N ASP A 62 4.72 -10.75 -11.97
CA ASP A 62 5.98 -11.15 -12.59
C ASP A 62 7.12 -11.15 -11.57
N SER A 63 8.18 -11.91 -11.84
CA SER A 63 9.40 -11.85 -11.03
C SER A 63 9.98 -10.44 -11.11
N THR A 64 9.85 -9.67 -10.03
CA THR A 64 10.07 -8.21 -10.03
C THR A 64 10.71 -7.77 -8.73
N VAL A 65 11.72 -6.90 -8.82
CA VAL A 65 12.32 -6.22 -7.69
C VAL A 65 11.84 -4.77 -7.67
N TYR A 66 11.18 -4.39 -6.60
CA TYR A 66 10.80 -3.00 -6.32
C TYR A 66 11.75 -2.43 -5.30
N VAL A 67 12.29 -1.25 -5.59
CA VAL A 67 13.05 -0.45 -4.62
C VAL A 67 12.27 0.82 -4.37
N TYR A 68 11.97 1.04 -3.10
CA TYR A 68 11.36 2.25 -2.58
C TYR A 68 12.37 3.01 -1.74
N GLU A 69 12.26 4.33 -1.71
CA GLU A 69 12.96 5.16 -0.72
C GLU A 69 11.96 5.78 0.25
N ASN A 70 12.42 6.10 1.45
CA ASN A 70 11.60 6.81 2.41
C ASN A 70 11.48 8.27 1.98
N PRO A 71 10.27 8.82 1.82
CA PRO A 71 10.05 10.19 1.36
C PRO A 71 10.59 11.27 2.32
N ARG A 72 10.91 10.90 3.57
CA ARG A 72 11.50 11.80 4.57
C ARG A 72 13.02 11.60 4.74
N ASP A 73 13.57 10.54 4.15
CA ASP A 73 14.97 10.14 4.30
C ASP A 73 15.37 9.21 3.14
N GLU A 74 15.78 9.79 2.00
CA GLU A 74 16.09 9.04 0.78
C GLU A 74 17.23 8.02 0.94
N SER A 75 18.03 8.13 1.99
CA SER A 75 19.09 7.16 2.33
C SER A 75 18.51 5.82 2.80
N LYS A 76 17.26 5.82 3.29
CA LYS A 76 16.56 4.62 3.73
C LYS A 76 15.76 4.03 2.59
N THR A 77 16.18 2.86 2.12
CA THR A 77 15.49 2.13 1.05
C THR A 77 14.78 0.89 1.58
N LEU A 78 13.64 0.56 0.98
CA LEU A 78 12.89 -0.68 1.17
C LEU A 78 12.94 -1.48 -0.12
N LYS A 79 13.25 -2.78 -0.03
CA LYS A 79 13.29 -3.69 -1.18
C LYS A 79 12.18 -4.71 -1.05
N HIS A 80 11.30 -4.77 -2.05
CA HIS A 80 10.31 -5.84 -2.18
C HIS A 80 10.72 -6.74 -3.34
N VAL A 81 10.74 -8.05 -3.12
CA VAL A 81 11.11 -9.02 -4.15
C VAL A 81 9.93 -9.92 -4.42
N MET A 82 9.30 -9.75 -5.58
CA MET A 82 8.30 -10.67 -6.09
C MET A 82 8.98 -11.76 -6.90
N ALA A 83 8.67 -13.02 -6.61
CA ALA A 83 9.14 -14.19 -7.33
C ALA A 83 7.95 -15.06 -7.72
N ARG A 84 7.98 -15.57 -8.95
CA ARG A 84 7.02 -16.57 -9.39
C ARG A 84 7.29 -17.91 -8.69
N LEU A 85 6.21 -18.59 -8.33
CA LEU A 85 6.20 -19.95 -7.80
C LEU A 85 5.74 -20.93 -8.89
N GLU A 86 6.23 -22.17 -8.80
CA GLU A 86 5.81 -23.27 -9.68
C GLU A 86 4.34 -23.65 -9.44
N ARG A 87 3.83 -23.41 -8.22
CA ARG A 87 2.47 -23.74 -7.80
C ARG A 87 1.84 -22.60 -6.99
N ALA A 88 0.55 -22.38 -7.22
CA ALA A 88 -0.24 -21.46 -6.41
C ALA A 88 -0.37 -21.90 -4.93
N PRO A 89 -0.28 -20.98 -3.96
CA PRO A 89 -0.51 -21.28 -2.54
C PRO A 89 -1.87 -21.95 -2.27
N GLY A 90 -1.81 -23.13 -1.64
CA GLY A 90 -2.98 -23.95 -1.31
C GLY A 90 -3.57 -24.76 -2.48
N ALA A 91 -2.96 -24.73 -3.67
CA ALA A 91 -3.38 -25.58 -4.78
C ALA A 91 -2.99 -27.05 -4.55
N ALA A 92 -3.74 -28.01 -5.12
CA ALA A 92 -3.34 -29.42 -5.12
C ALA A 92 -1.98 -29.60 -5.80
N LYS A 93 -1.27 -30.69 -5.49
CA LYS A 93 0.11 -30.93 -5.96
C LYS A 93 0.26 -30.82 -7.48
N ASP A 94 -0.74 -31.32 -8.21
CA ASP A 94 -0.74 -31.37 -9.67
C ASP A 94 -1.69 -30.34 -10.30
N ALA A 95 -2.21 -29.40 -9.50
CA ALA A 95 -3.13 -28.39 -10.00
C ALA A 95 -2.38 -27.34 -10.85
N PRO A 96 -2.88 -27.03 -12.06
CA PRO A 96 -2.33 -25.94 -12.84
C PRO A 96 -2.61 -24.62 -12.10
N GLY A 97 -1.58 -23.80 -11.92
CA GLY A 97 -1.74 -22.49 -11.31
C GLY A 97 -0.42 -21.88 -10.89
N LYS A 98 -0.19 -20.63 -11.29
CA LYS A 98 0.98 -19.87 -10.86
C LYS A 98 0.66 -19.22 -9.51
N GLY A 99 1.64 -19.25 -8.62
CA GLY A 99 1.64 -18.51 -7.37
C GLY A 99 2.77 -17.49 -7.38
N TRP A 100 2.77 -16.61 -6.40
CA TRP A 100 3.86 -15.66 -6.22
C TRP A 100 4.23 -15.54 -4.76
N ALA A 101 5.49 -15.24 -4.51
CA ALA A 101 5.99 -14.90 -3.18
C ALA A 101 6.53 -13.48 -3.25
N MET A 102 6.10 -12.62 -2.32
CA MET A 102 6.65 -11.28 -2.14
C MET A 102 7.44 -11.23 -0.83
N GLU A 103 8.76 -11.15 -0.90
CA GLU A 103 9.60 -10.89 0.25
C GLU A 103 9.59 -9.39 0.58
N LEU A 104 9.27 -9.07 1.82
CA LEU A 104 9.24 -7.72 2.38
C LEU A 104 10.55 -7.42 3.13
N PRO A 105 10.90 -6.13 3.32
CA PRO A 105 12.12 -5.72 4.03
C PRO A 105 12.23 -6.27 5.46
N SER A 106 11.10 -6.61 6.07
CA SER A 106 11.04 -7.23 7.39
C SER A 106 11.50 -8.70 7.41
N GLY A 107 11.87 -9.29 6.27
CA GLY A 107 12.13 -10.73 6.15
C GLY A 107 10.84 -11.59 6.13
N THR A 108 9.67 -10.96 6.08
CA THR A 108 8.39 -11.65 5.92
C THR A 108 8.16 -11.94 4.43
N THR A 109 7.78 -13.17 4.11
CA THR A 109 7.37 -13.56 2.76
C THR A 109 5.86 -13.72 2.69
N ARG A 110 5.21 -12.96 1.82
CA ARG A 110 3.77 -13.08 1.53
C ARG A 110 3.53 -13.99 0.35
N TYR A 111 2.60 -14.94 0.51
CA TYR A 111 2.24 -15.86 -0.56
C TYR A 111 0.95 -15.40 -1.25
N LEU A 112 1.09 -15.03 -2.52
CA LEU A 112 0.07 -14.38 -3.33
C LEU A 112 -0.54 -15.33 -4.36
N LYS A 113 -1.82 -15.13 -4.64
CA LYS A 113 -2.53 -15.72 -5.78
C LYS A 113 -3.66 -14.81 -6.26
N SER A 114 -3.99 -14.90 -7.53
CA SER A 114 -5.20 -14.28 -8.08
C SER A 114 -6.42 -15.14 -7.75
N VAL A 115 -7.50 -14.51 -7.30
CA VAL A 115 -8.78 -15.15 -7.01
C VAL A 115 -9.88 -14.39 -7.76
N LYS A 116 -10.59 -15.11 -8.63
CA LYS A 116 -11.69 -14.55 -9.44
C LYS A 116 -12.69 -13.83 -8.53
N GLY A 117 -13.02 -12.59 -8.87
CA GLY A 117 -13.97 -11.75 -8.12
C GLY A 117 -13.44 -11.13 -6.83
N ARG A 118 -12.22 -11.47 -6.37
CA ARG A 118 -11.60 -10.90 -5.17
C ARG A 118 -10.33 -10.11 -5.46
N GLY A 119 -9.66 -10.42 -6.57
CA GLY A 119 -8.40 -9.79 -6.99
C GLY A 119 -7.19 -10.61 -6.53
N ILE A 120 -6.08 -9.93 -6.27
CA ILE A 120 -4.84 -10.57 -5.80
C ILE A 120 -4.88 -10.64 -4.27
N VAL A 121 -4.74 -11.84 -3.71
CA VAL A 121 -4.87 -12.07 -2.28
C VAL A 121 -3.67 -12.75 -1.66
N ALA A 122 -3.45 -12.51 -0.36
CA ALA A 122 -2.50 -13.20 0.50
C ALA A 122 -3.24 -13.94 1.61
N ALA A 123 -3.15 -15.27 1.62
CA ALA A 123 -3.75 -16.09 2.69
C ALA A 123 -2.73 -16.47 3.77
N THR A 124 -1.44 -16.36 3.47
CA THR A 124 -0.36 -16.84 4.33
C THR A 124 0.87 -15.97 4.18
N ASP A 125 1.40 -15.54 5.32
CA ASP A 125 2.69 -14.88 5.45
C ASP A 125 3.62 -15.75 6.29
N VAL A 126 4.90 -15.81 5.93
CA VAL A 126 5.94 -16.49 6.71
C VAL A 126 6.92 -15.44 7.22
N SER A 127 6.99 -15.26 8.53
CA SER A 127 7.92 -14.35 9.18
C SER A 127 9.20 -15.09 9.58
N LYS A 128 10.22 -15.02 8.72
CA LYS A 128 11.51 -15.66 8.99
C LYS A 128 12.16 -15.19 10.31
N PRO A 129 12.17 -13.87 10.65
CA PRO A 129 12.82 -13.41 11.89
C PRO A 129 12.14 -13.89 13.16
N ASN A 130 10.84 -14.19 13.10
CA ASN A 130 10.06 -14.61 14.26
C ASN A 130 9.72 -16.11 14.24
N ALA A 131 10.19 -16.86 13.23
CA ALA A 131 9.87 -18.28 13.05
C ALA A 131 8.35 -18.59 13.07
N PHE A 132 7.53 -17.70 12.50
CA PHE A 132 6.06 -17.87 12.51
C PHE A 132 5.45 -17.98 11.12
N ILE A 133 4.34 -18.70 11.05
CA ILE A 133 3.40 -18.71 9.93
C ILE A 133 2.13 -17.98 10.35
N ILE A 134 1.77 -16.94 9.61
CA ILE A 134 0.54 -16.17 9.82
C ILE A 134 -0.47 -16.62 8.78
N ARG A 135 -1.61 -17.16 9.20
CA ARG A 135 -2.72 -17.58 8.34
C ARG A 135 -3.89 -16.63 8.48
N LEU A 136 -4.45 -16.19 7.34
CA LEU A 136 -5.56 -15.26 7.25
C LEU A 136 -6.78 -15.93 6.61
N ASP A 137 -7.94 -15.81 7.27
CA ASP A 137 -9.21 -16.34 6.77
C ASP A 137 -10.37 -15.35 7.02
N PRO A 138 -10.95 -14.73 5.97
CA PRO A 138 -10.61 -14.93 4.57
C PRO A 138 -9.26 -14.27 4.19
N PRO A 139 -8.65 -14.61 3.04
CA PRO A 139 -7.36 -14.06 2.60
C PRO A 139 -7.37 -12.53 2.42
N GLU A 140 -6.32 -11.84 2.85
CA GLU A 140 -6.18 -10.38 2.66
C GLU A 140 -6.11 -10.03 1.16
N PRO A 141 -6.96 -9.14 0.62
CA PRO A 141 -6.75 -8.57 -0.71
C PRO A 141 -5.56 -7.59 -0.68
N ILE A 142 -4.58 -7.85 -1.54
CA ILE A 142 -3.44 -6.97 -1.83
C ILE A 142 -3.82 -5.94 -2.88
N VAL A 143 -4.58 -6.37 -3.89
CA VAL A 143 -5.25 -5.50 -4.87
C VAL A 143 -6.71 -5.91 -4.88
N HIS A 144 -7.56 -5.00 -4.40
CA HIS A 144 -9.00 -5.19 -4.36
C HIS A 144 -9.65 -4.67 -5.65
N LEU A 145 -10.66 -5.39 -6.13
CA LEU A 145 -11.44 -5.01 -7.31
C LEU A 145 -12.53 -4.01 -6.92
N ALA A 146 -12.78 -3.01 -7.75
CA ALA A 146 -13.98 -2.19 -7.71
C ALA A 146 -15.19 -3.05 -8.16
N GLY A 147 -15.60 -3.99 -7.32
CA GLY A 147 -16.67 -4.94 -7.60
C GLY A 147 -18.07 -4.40 -7.27
N GLU A 148 -19.03 -5.33 -7.13
CA GLU A 148 -20.45 -5.05 -6.85
C GLU A 148 -20.70 -4.32 -5.53
N THR A 149 -19.78 -4.42 -4.56
CA THR A 149 -19.87 -3.75 -3.25
C THR A 149 -19.51 -2.26 -3.30
N GLY A 150 -19.18 -1.73 -4.49
CA GLY A 150 -18.71 -0.38 -4.69
C GLY A 150 -17.27 -0.21 -4.21
N ASN A 151 -16.93 0.99 -3.76
CA ASN A 151 -15.56 1.37 -3.41
C ASN A 151 -15.08 0.83 -2.05
N GLN A 152 -15.87 0.00 -1.34
CA GLN A 152 -15.54 -0.42 0.02
C GLN A 152 -15.86 -1.89 0.28
N VAL A 153 -14.95 -2.58 0.97
CA VAL A 153 -15.14 -3.93 1.50
C VAL A 153 -14.80 -3.95 2.99
N ARG A 154 -15.66 -4.61 3.78
CA ARG A 154 -15.47 -4.83 5.20
C ARG A 154 -15.58 -6.31 5.50
N GLU A 155 -14.59 -6.86 6.17
CA GLU A 155 -14.57 -8.26 6.56
C GLU A 155 -13.98 -8.44 7.96
N ASN A 156 -14.42 -9.47 8.67
CA ASN A 156 -13.74 -9.94 9.85
C ASN A 156 -12.77 -11.04 9.42
N VAL A 157 -11.47 -10.77 9.55
CA VAL A 157 -10.41 -11.71 9.20
C VAL A 157 -9.95 -12.42 10.46
N ARG A 158 -10.11 -13.74 10.48
CA ARG A 158 -9.49 -14.60 11.48
C ARG A 158 -8.00 -14.71 11.17
N ILE A 159 -7.19 -14.41 12.18
CA ILE A 159 -5.74 -14.52 12.10
C ILE A 159 -5.29 -15.64 13.02
N ARG A 160 -4.46 -16.54 12.51
CA ARG A 160 -3.77 -17.57 13.30
C ARG A 160 -2.27 -17.42 13.12
N ILE A 161 -1.54 -17.43 14.22
CA ILE A 161 -0.09 -17.46 14.24
C ILE A 161 0.31 -18.85 14.70
N CYS A 162 1.02 -19.58 13.84
CA CYS A 162 1.55 -20.90 14.11
C CYS A 162 3.08 -20.84 14.17
N ASP A 163 3.69 -21.71 14.96
CA ASP A 163 5.14 -21.94 14.86
C ASP A 163 5.47 -22.56 13.50
N ILE A 164 6.65 -22.25 12.96
CA ILE A 164 7.12 -22.85 11.72
C ILE A 164 7.44 -24.34 11.87
N ASP A 165 7.85 -24.78 13.07
CA ASP A 165 8.13 -26.19 13.36
C ASP A 165 6.86 -27.03 13.55
N SER A 166 5.75 -26.36 13.90
CA SER A 166 4.45 -26.95 14.22
C SER A 166 3.34 -26.18 13.49
N PRO A 167 3.30 -26.20 12.14
CA PRO A 167 2.48 -25.30 11.32
C PRO A 167 0.97 -25.51 11.48
N GLU A 168 0.55 -26.63 12.05
CA GLU A 168 -0.86 -26.95 12.33
C GLU A 168 -1.31 -26.48 13.73
N ASP A 169 -0.35 -26.26 14.63
CA ASP A 169 -0.63 -25.82 15.99
C ASP A 169 -0.66 -24.29 16.06
N THR A 170 -1.78 -23.76 16.57
CA THR A 170 -2.00 -22.33 16.65
C THR A 170 -1.49 -21.81 17.99
N SER A 171 -0.37 -21.08 17.97
CA SER A 171 0.21 -20.41 19.13
C SER A 171 -0.66 -19.24 19.59
N TYR A 172 -1.16 -18.44 18.64
CA TYR A 172 -2.06 -17.31 18.91
C TYR A 172 -3.14 -17.20 17.85
N SER A 173 -4.30 -16.69 18.24
CA SER A 173 -5.38 -16.41 17.30
C SER A 173 -6.19 -15.19 17.71
N GLY A 174 -6.88 -14.62 16.74
CA GLY A 174 -7.88 -13.61 17.01
C GLY A 174 -8.60 -13.20 15.74
N THR A 175 -9.40 -12.16 15.85
CA THR A 175 -10.20 -11.64 14.74
C THR A 175 -9.93 -10.15 14.63
N VAL A 176 -9.59 -9.73 13.41
CA VAL A 176 -9.36 -8.33 13.08
C VAL A 176 -10.42 -7.91 12.07
N LYS A 177 -11.14 -6.84 12.38
CA LYS A 177 -12.00 -6.17 11.42
C LYS A 177 -11.11 -5.39 10.46
N CYS A 178 -11.24 -5.73 9.18
CA CYS A 178 -10.51 -5.11 8.11
C CYS A 178 -11.47 -4.34 7.20
N GLU A 179 -11.08 -3.13 6.81
CA GLU A 179 -11.81 -2.29 5.87
C GLU A 179 -10.87 -1.83 4.76
N TRP A 180 -11.19 -2.18 3.52
CA TRP A 180 -10.54 -1.70 2.31
C TRP A 180 -11.45 -0.69 1.63
N GLU A 181 -10.92 0.47 1.26
CA GLU A 181 -11.67 1.52 0.57
C GLU A 181 -10.86 2.14 -0.56
N ASP A 182 -11.42 2.20 -1.76
CA ASP A 182 -10.90 2.95 -2.90
C ASP A 182 -11.35 4.41 -2.79
N LEU A 183 -10.39 5.29 -2.48
CA LEU A 183 -10.56 6.73 -2.31
C LEU A 183 -10.41 7.51 -3.62
N GLY A 184 -10.49 6.83 -4.76
CA GLY A 184 -10.52 7.45 -6.08
C GLY A 184 -9.16 7.58 -6.74
N ALA A 185 -9.14 8.39 -7.80
CA ALA A 185 -7.98 8.61 -8.65
C ALA A 185 -7.13 9.80 -8.17
N TRP A 186 -5.81 9.59 -8.10
CA TRP A 186 -4.85 10.55 -7.58
C TRP A 186 -3.61 10.60 -8.45
N LYS A 187 -3.09 11.80 -8.69
CA LYS A 187 -1.83 12.00 -9.38
C LYS A 187 -0.70 12.08 -8.36
N VAL A 188 0.32 11.26 -8.57
CA VAL A 188 1.42 11.06 -7.64
C VAL A 188 2.75 11.25 -8.35
N GLN A 189 3.65 12.03 -7.75
CA GLN A 189 5.04 12.20 -8.15
C GLN A 189 5.94 11.41 -7.21
N VAL A 190 6.75 10.53 -7.78
CA VAL A 190 7.79 9.75 -7.07
C VAL A 190 9.10 9.82 -7.86
N PRO A 191 10.23 9.36 -7.30
CA PRO A 191 11.52 9.45 -7.99
C PRO A 191 11.53 8.75 -9.36
N LYS A 192 10.81 7.62 -9.49
CA LYS A 192 10.71 6.88 -10.75
C LYS A 192 9.85 7.59 -11.82
N GLY A 193 9.04 8.59 -11.44
CA GLY A 193 8.19 9.34 -12.36
C GLY A 193 6.86 9.78 -11.77
N THR A 194 5.99 10.27 -12.64
CA THR A 194 4.62 10.69 -12.31
C THR A 194 3.63 9.62 -12.74
N TYR A 195 2.62 9.34 -11.92
CA TYR A 195 1.63 8.31 -12.17
C TYR A 195 0.21 8.78 -11.84
N ASP A 196 -0.74 8.38 -12.68
CA ASP A 196 -2.15 8.31 -12.32
C ASP A 196 -2.40 7.02 -11.55
N THR A 197 -2.97 7.14 -10.35
CA THR A 197 -3.06 6.05 -9.39
C THR A 197 -4.45 5.91 -8.81
N ARG A 198 -4.77 4.74 -8.25
CA ARG A 198 -5.88 4.54 -7.32
C ARG A 198 -5.36 4.53 -5.91
N LEU A 199 -5.99 5.31 -5.03
CA LEU A 199 -5.65 5.35 -3.63
C LEU A 199 -6.51 4.35 -2.86
N ILE A 200 -5.89 3.27 -2.38
CA ILE A 200 -6.54 2.28 -1.54
C ILE A 200 -6.17 2.56 -0.09
N ARG A 201 -7.17 2.76 0.77
CA ARG A 201 -7.03 2.81 2.23
C ARG A 201 -7.37 1.45 2.82
N ILE A 202 -6.55 1.00 3.76
CA ILE A 202 -6.79 -0.20 4.54
C ILE A 202 -6.76 0.16 6.03
N LYS A 203 -7.79 -0.27 6.76
CA LYS A 203 -7.88 -0.13 8.21
C LYS A 203 -8.01 -1.50 8.86
N TYR A 204 -7.28 -1.71 9.94
CA TYR A 204 -7.33 -2.90 10.78
C TYR A 204 -7.71 -2.49 12.21
N ASP A 205 -8.64 -3.21 12.81
CA ASP A 205 -9.08 -3.00 14.19
C ASP A 205 -9.45 -4.34 14.83
N GLY A 206 -8.79 -4.73 15.92
CA GLY A 206 -9.12 -5.97 16.61
C GLY A 206 -8.00 -6.45 17.52
N SER A 207 -7.90 -7.77 17.69
CA SER A 207 -6.87 -8.37 18.55
C SER A 207 -6.42 -9.74 18.06
N ILE A 208 -5.20 -10.12 18.44
CA ILE A 208 -4.59 -11.44 18.20
C ILE A 208 -3.94 -11.90 19.49
N GLY A 209 -4.48 -12.94 20.12
CA GLY A 209 -4.09 -13.33 21.47
C GLY A 209 -4.24 -12.15 22.45
N PRO A 210 -3.20 -11.84 23.25
CA PRO A 210 -3.23 -10.69 24.16
C PRO A 210 -2.96 -9.35 23.46
N ALA A 211 -2.68 -9.35 22.16
CA ALA A 211 -2.28 -8.15 21.43
C ALA A 211 -3.49 -7.41 20.84
N SER A 212 -3.55 -6.09 21.01
CA SER A 212 -4.49 -5.24 20.28
C SER A 212 -3.84 -4.75 18.98
N VAL A 213 -4.64 -4.64 17.91
CA VAL A 213 -4.21 -4.21 16.58
C VAL A 213 -5.03 -3.00 16.17
N SER A 214 -4.36 -1.88 15.89
CA SER A 214 -4.95 -0.73 15.21
C SER A 214 -3.97 -0.22 14.16
N ALA A 215 -4.29 -0.41 12.88
CA ALA A 215 -3.34 -0.13 11.81
C ALA A 215 -4.01 0.51 10.61
N TRP A 216 -3.33 1.49 10.00
CA TRP A 216 -3.81 2.20 8.82
C TRP A 216 -2.73 2.15 7.74
N LYS A 217 -3.15 1.85 6.52
CA LYS A 217 -2.28 1.73 5.35
C LYS A 217 -2.91 2.45 4.17
N TYR A 218 -2.09 3.17 3.42
CA TYR A 218 -2.49 3.81 2.17
C TYR A 218 -1.59 3.27 1.06
N MET A 219 -2.18 2.92 -0.08
CA MET A 219 -1.47 2.43 -1.25
C MET A 219 -1.92 3.19 -2.48
N PHE A 220 -0.99 3.89 -3.14
CA PHE A 220 -1.20 4.47 -4.46
C PHE A 220 -0.78 3.44 -5.49
N LEU A 221 -1.75 2.78 -6.11
CA LEU A 221 -1.54 1.76 -7.13
C LEU A 221 -1.51 2.41 -8.50
N ALA A 222 -0.47 2.15 -9.30
CA ALA A 222 -0.43 2.52 -10.72
C ALA A 222 -0.63 1.27 -11.59
N LYS A 223 -1.45 1.40 -12.64
CA LYS A 223 -1.70 0.33 -13.60
C LYS A 223 -0.38 -0.14 -14.23
N GLY A 224 -0.18 -1.45 -14.31
CA GLY A 224 1.00 -2.10 -14.87
C GLY A 224 2.23 -2.06 -13.99
N ILE A 225 2.14 -1.59 -12.73
CA ILE A 225 3.29 -1.45 -11.84
C ILE A 225 3.01 -2.03 -10.45
N GLY A 226 1.90 -1.65 -9.84
CA GLY A 226 1.58 -1.92 -8.44
C GLY A 226 1.70 -0.65 -7.59
N ALA A 227 2.07 -0.82 -6.32
CA ALA A 227 2.24 0.33 -5.42
C ALA A 227 3.41 1.20 -5.88
N VAL A 228 3.13 2.46 -6.23
CA VAL A 228 4.16 3.49 -6.51
C VAL A 228 4.45 4.35 -5.29
N ALA A 229 3.50 4.47 -4.37
CA ALA A 229 3.71 5.05 -3.06
C ALA A 229 2.85 4.34 -2.02
N PHE A 230 3.33 4.24 -0.78
CA PHE A 230 2.53 3.67 0.31
C PHE A 230 2.94 4.19 1.68
N THR A 231 2.03 4.04 2.63
CA THR A 231 2.32 4.08 4.06
C THR A 231 1.93 2.75 4.67
N ASP A 232 2.66 2.27 5.66
CA ASP A 232 2.28 1.15 6.51
C ASP A 232 2.49 1.60 7.95
N SER A 233 1.41 2.00 8.61
CA SER A 233 1.41 2.33 10.04
C SER A 233 0.69 1.21 10.77
N ARG A 234 1.47 0.35 11.44
CA ARG A 234 0.93 -0.70 12.30
C ARG A 234 1.27 -0.35 13.73
N ASP A 235 0.23 -0.17 14.53
CA ASP A 235 0.34 -0.24 15.98
C ASP A 235 -0.19 -1.62 16.39
N ILE A 236 0.73 -2.46 16.85
CA ILE A 236 0.42 -3.78 17.43
C ILE A 236 0.95 -3.74 18.85
N SER A 237 0.03 -3.67 19.81
CA SER A 237 0.35 -3.61 21.23
C SER A 237 0.14 -4.98 21.87
N ALA A 238 1.21 -5.73 22.11
CA ALA A 238 1.18 -6.99 22.87
C ALA A 238 2.06 -6.88 24.11
N PHE A 239 1.55 -7.26 25.29
CA PHE A 239 2.23 -7.05 26.57
C PHE A 239 3.57 -7.79 26.75
N ILE A 240 3.97 -8.71 25.86
CA ILE A 240 5.23 -9.50 26.04
C ILE A 240 5.94 -9.89 24.72
N PHE A 241 5.29 -9.96 23.54
CA PHE A 241 5.86 -10.68 22.37
C PHE A 241 6.03 -9.90 21.07
N TYR A 242 5.40 -8.73 20.93
CA TYR A 242 5.45 -7.98 19.67
C TYR A 242 5.04 -6.52 19.96
N ASN A 243 6.01 -5.68 20.33
CA ASN A 243 5.84 -4.24 20.17
C ASN A 243 6.53 -3.88 18.87
N ASN A 244 5.75 -3.67 17.82
CA ASN A 244 6.29 -3.29 16.52
C ASN A 244 5.53 -2.06 16.02
N ASP A 245 5.97 -0.90 16.51
CA ASP A 245 5.66 0.39 15.90
C ASP A 245 6.40 0.48 14.56
N THR A 246 5.84 -0.16 13.53
CA THR A 246 6.31 0.08 12.17
C THR A 246 5.52 1.24 11.59
N ASP A 247 6.13 2.42 11.60
CA ASP A 247 5.76 3.52 10.71
C ASP A 247 6.70 3.49 9.50
N GLN A 248 6.27 2.84 8.43
CA GLN A 248 7.00 2.79 7.18
C GLN A 248 6.27 3.58 6.09
N ALA A 249 7.05 4.23 5.23
CA ALA A 249 6.54 4.83 4.01
C ALA A 249 7.57 4.60 2.91
N GLY A 250 7.08 4.44 1.69
CA GLY A 250 7.91 4.20 0.53
C GLY A 250 7.37 4.91 -0.69
N VAL A 251 8.27 5.53 -1.47
CA VAL A 251 8.01 6.04 -2.81
C VAL A 251 8.88 5.30 -3.81
N LEU A 252 8.33 4.91 -4.95
CA LEU A 252 8.99 4.03 -5.89
C LEU A 252 10.19 4.74 -6.53
N LYS A 253 11.36 4.15 -6.33
CA LYS A 253 12.63 4.60 -6.89
C LYS A 253 12.96 3.85 -8.17
N SER A 254 12.82 2.53 -8.15
CA SER A 254 13.05 1.68 -9.33
C SER A 254 12.21 0.41 -9.29
N VAL A 255 11.89 -0.10 -10.47
CA VAL A 255 11.31 -1.42 -10.66
C VAL A 255 12.18 -2.16 -11.69
N THR A 256 12.49 -3.41 -11.41
CA THR A 256 13.31 -4.24 -12.30
C THR A 256 12.64 -5.59 -12.42
N GLN A 257 12.10 -5.88 -13.60
CA GLN A 257 11.62 -7.21 -13.92
C GLN A 257 12.82 -8.11 -14.17
N ALA A 258 12.84 -9.28 -13.54
CA ALA A 258 13.75 -10.33 -13.93
C ALA A 258 13.29 -10.82 -15.31
N SER A 259 14.12 -10.62 -16.32
CA SER A 259 13.93 -11.23 -17.64
C SER A 259 13.79 -12.74 -17.42
N GLY A 260 12.66 -13.31 -17.84
CA GLY A 260 12.30 -14.70 -17.59
C GLY A 260 13.44 -15.66 -17.97
N GLY A 261 13.97 -16.36 -16.98
CA GLY A 261 14.74 -17.58 -17.19
C GLY A 261 13.80 -18.78 -17.38
#